data_AF-A0A6A3G5L4-F1
#
_entry.id   AF-A0A6A3G5L4-F1
#
_cell.length_a   1.000
_cell.length_b   1.000
_cell.length_c   1.000
_cell.angle_alpha   90.00
_cell.angle_beta   90.00
_cell.angle_gamma   90.00
#
_symmetry.space_group_name_H-M   'P 1'
#
loop_
_entity.id
_entity.type
_entity.pdbx_description
1 polymer ?
#
loop_
_entity_poly.entity_id
_entity_poly.type
_entity_poly.pdbx_seq_one_letter_code
_entity_poly.pdbx_strand_id
1 'polypeptide(L)'
;MPATDHIDASKLRSLGVGSPDDSATCKEFETIGLDELSALLGCHHNTDSSSDELCSPTRSEAVAASKRKRSLSSEEVDTKHSSIRMRTYTARKKEIEALSEELPALEAYVDYLKHQAAKVNNQTNSTQKQQLVNSCLRDTAHHQQLALARVHSALSDFTSRQEKLIPFDNLIHLRKDKRQRLQTLLSIKPRMLRDARRFMGERTAFMDLS
;
A
#
# COMPACT_ATOMS: atom_id res chain seq x y z
N MET A 1 43.90 -56.34 -27.68
CA MET A 1 44.08 -55.23 -26.71
C MET A 1 43.52 -53.99 -27.38
N PRO A 2 42.30 -53.58 -27.01
CA PRO A 2 42.15 -52.52 -26.01
C PRO A 2 41.17 -52.87 -24.90
N ALA A 3 41.41 -52.32 -23.71
CA ALA A 3 40.57 -52.46 -22.53
C ALA A 3 39.42 -51.44 -22.58
N THR A 4 38.19 -51.92 -22.40
CA THR A 4 37.01 -51.10 -22.14
C THR A 4 36.71 -51.16 -20.65
N ASP A 5 36.90 -50.05 -19.96
CA ASP A 5 36.51 -49.90 -18.56
C ASP A 5 34.98 -49.98 -18.43
N HIS A 6 34.51 -51.01 -17.74
CA HIS A 6 33.14 -51.12 -17.28
C HIS A 6 32.95 -50.19 -16.09
N ILE A 7 32.16 -49.13 -16.25
CA ILE A 7 31.69 -48.31 -15.12
C ILE A 7 30.51 -49.05 -14.49
N ASP A 8 30.73 -49.55 -13.28
CA ASP A 8 29.79 -50.31 -12.48
C ASP A 8 28.68 -49.39 -11.92
N ALA A 9 27.45 -49.55 -12.43
CA ALA A 9 26.29 -48.71 -12.13
C ALA A 9 25.67 -48.97 -10.73
N SER A 10 26.35 -49.73 -9.87
CA SER A 10 25.84 -50.16 -8.57
C SER A 10 26.22 -49.25 -7.39
N LYS A 11 26.97 -48.14 -7.62
CA LYS A 11 27.50 -47.28 -6.55
C LYS A 11 26.81 -45.92 -6.32
N LEU A 12 25.67 -45.64 -6.97
CA LEU A 12 24.90 -44.39 -6.77
C LEU A 12 23.57 -44.61 -6.03
N ARG A 13 23.59 -45.40 -4.95
CA ARG A 13 22.44 -45.55 -4.06
C ARG A 13 22.82 -45.09 -2.65
N SER A 14 22.93 -43.77 -2.46
CA SER A 14 23.05 -43.13 -1.15
C SER A 14 22.90 -41.61 -1.28
N LEU A 15 21.69 -41.13 -1.55
CA LEU A 15 21.24 -39.82 -1.10
C LEU A 15 19.79 -39.97 -0.67
N GLY A 16 19.60 -40.13 0.64
CA GLY A 16 18.29 -40.05 1.27
C GLY A 16 17.75 -38.63 1.08
N VAL A 17 16.69 -38.50 0.30
CA VAL A 17 15.86 -37.31 0.31
C VAL A 17 14.88 -37.50 1.47
N GLY A 18 15.25 -36.93 2.62
CA GLY A 18 14.33 -36.74 3.72
C GLY A 18 13.22 -35.79 3.30
N SER A 19 11.98 -36.23 3.50
CA SER A 19 10.78 -35.41 3.48
C SER A 19 10.86 -34.37 4.60
N PRO A 20 10.73 -33.06 4.34
CA PRO A 20 10.43 -32.10 5.39
C PRO A 20 8.92 -32.09 5.61
N ASP A 21 8.48 -32.70 6.71
CA ASP A 21 7.14 -32.48 7.27
C ASP A 21 7.08 -31.06 7.86
N ASP A 22 6.81 -30.06 7.02
CA ASP A 22 6.51 -28.70 7.47
C ASP A 22 5.00 -28.55 7.75
N SER A 23 4.52 -29.26 8.77
CA SER A 23 3.15 -29.06 9.31
C SER A 23 3.12 -28.07 10.48
N ALA A 24 4.28 -27.58 10.93
CA ALA A 24 4.41 -26.70 12.09
C ALA A 24 4.31 -25.20 11.75
N THR A 25 4.55 -24.78 10.51
CA THR A 25 4.53 -23.37 10.10
C THR A 25 3.13 -22.86 9.73
N CYS A 26 2.12 -23.73 9.66
CA CYS A 26 0.73 -23.32 9.42
C CYS A 26 -0.02 -22.81 10.66
N LYS A 27 0.59 -22.85 11.85
CA LYS A 27 -0.07 -22.44 13.11
C LYS A 27 0.24 -21.01 13.57
N GLU A 28 1.12 -20.27 12.88
CA GLU A 28 1.47 -18.89 13.27
C GLU A 28 0.68 -17.80 12.53
N PHE A 29 -0.22 -18.16 11.60
CA PHE A 29 -1.03 -17.18 10.85
C PHE A 29 -2.49 -17.09 11.33
N GLU A 30 -2.88 -17.87 12.32
CA GLU A 30 -4.20 -17.80 12.95
C GLU A 30 -4.13 -16.83 14.13
N THR A 31 -4.29 -15.53 13.86
CA THR A 31 -4.93 -14.50 14.72
C THR A 31 -4.42 -13.11 14.35
N ILE A 32 -4.78 -12.61 13.16
CA ILE A 32 -5.15 -11.20 13.07
C ILE A 32 -6.63 -11.25 12.75
N GLY A 33 -7.46 -11.10 13.79
CA GLY A 33 -8.90 -11.22 13.67
C GLY A 33 -9.41 -10.24 12.61
N LEU A 34 -10.13 -10.76 11.61
CA LEU A 34 -10.83 -9.93 10.62
C LEU A 34 -11.80 -8.93 11.29
N ASP A 35 -12.20 -9.21 12.54
CA ASP A 35 -13.00 -8.35 13.40
C ASP A 35 -12.25 -7.09 13.86
N GLU A 36 -10.93 -7.15 14.07
CA GLU A 36 -10.12 -5.97 14.44
C GLU A 36 -9.90 -5.02 13.26
N LEU A 37 -9.77 -5.56 12.04
CA LEU A 37 -9.66 -4.76 10.83
C LEU A 37 -11.00 -4.09 10.45
N SER A 38 -12.13 -4.75 10.76
CA SER A 38 -13.47 -4.17 10.57
C SER A 38 -13.72 -2.97 11.51
N ALA A 39 -13.26 -3.03 12.76
CA ALA A 39 -13.36 -1.94 13.72
C ALA A 39 -12.58 -0.67 13.31
N LEU A 40 -11.52 -0.83 12.50
CA LEU A 40 -10.68 0.27 12.03
C LEU A 40 -11.23 0.97 10.77
N LEU A 41 -12.11 0.29 10.02
CA LEU A 41 -12.78 0.83 8.83
C LEU A 41 -14.18 1.43 9.10
N GLY A 42 -14.73 1.25 10.31
CA GLY A 42 -16.07 1.69 10.69
C GLY A 42 -16.19 3.19 10.99
N CYS A 43 -16.03 4.06 9.98
CA CYS A 43 -16.46 5.46 10.07
C CYS A 43 -17.64 5.71 9.12
N HIS A 44 -18.79 5.98 9.73
CA HIS A 44 -20.07 6.28 9.11
C HIS A 44 -19.99 7.48 8.14
N HIS A 45 -20.55 7.31 6.96
CA HIS A 45 -20.74 8.37 5.98
C HIS A 45 -22.01 9.14 6.35
N ASN A 46 -21.86 10.27 7.04
CA ASN A 46 -22.87 11.33 6.97
C ASN A 46 -22.35 12.37 5.99
N THR A 47 -22.81 12.23 4.75
CA THR A 47 -22.78 13.30 3.77
C THR A 47 -23.79 14.34 4.20
N ASP A 48 -23.34 15.52 4.60
CA ASP A 48 -24.10 16.74 4.31
C ASP A 48 -23.12 17.84 3.92
N SER A 49 -23.22 18.15 2.63
CA SER A 49 -22.48 19.17 1.90
C SER A 49 -23.21 20.49 2.08
N SER A 50 -22.57 21.49 2.67
CA SER A 50 -23.01 22.87 2.50
C SER A 50 -21.84 23.85 2.66
N SER A 51 -21.79 24.77 1.71
CA SER A 51 -20.77 25.75 1.35
C SER A 51 -20.53 26.81 2.42
N ASP A 52 -19.34 27.43 2.45
CA ASP A 52 -19.17 28.86 2.14
C ASP A 52 -17.74 29.40 2.39
N GLU A 53 -17.24 30.07 1.36
CA GLU A 53 -16.42 31.31 1.31
C GLU A 53 -15.13 31.50 2.16
N LEU A 54 -14.00 31.65 1.42
CA LEU A 54 -12.95 32.71 1.46
C LEU A 54 -12.47 33.26 2.83
N CYS A 55 -11.20 33.60 3.10
CA CYS A 55 -10.18 34.25 2.29
C CYS A 55 -8.83 34.24 3.04
N SER A 56 -7.72 34.13 2.34
CA SER A 56 -6.35 34.28 2.86
C SER A 56 -5.70 35.55 2.30
N PRO A 57 -4.90 36.32 3.07
CA PRO A 57 -4.00 37.28 2.47
C PRO A 57 -2.55 36.79 2.51
N THR A 58 -2.02 36.54 1.32
CA THR A 58 -0.59 36.49 1.01
C THR A 58 0.01 37.89 1.05
N ARG A 59 1.14 38.00 1.75
CA ARG A 59 1.95 39.20 1.92
C ARG A 59 2.96 39.31 0.77
N SER A 60 2.95 40.44 0.06
CA SER A 60 4.03 40.82 -0.86
C SER A 60 4.28 42.33 -0.77
N GLU A 61 5.55 42.67 -0.59
CA GLU A 61 6.12 44.01 -0.57
C GLU A 61 6.08 44.68 -1.95
N ALA A 62 5.96 46.01 -1.98
CA ALA A 62 6.60 46.84 -3.00
C ALA A 62 6.73 48.29 -2.53
N VAL A 63 7.94 48.81 -2.72
CA VAL A 63 8.38 50.19 -2.53
C VAL A 63 7.93 51.05 -3.72
N ALA A 64 7.40 52.25 -3.48
CA ALA A 64 7.47 53.35 -4.44
C ALA A 64 7.25 54.72 -3.80
N ALA A 65 8.13 55.67 -4.14
CA ALA A 65 8.11 57.06 -3.72
C ALA A 65 7.22 57.92 -4.63
N SER A 66 6.43 58.85 -4.07
CA SER A 66 6.33 60.23 -4.58
C SER A 66 5.40 61.18 -3.80
N LYS A 67 5.97 62.36 -3.52
CA LYS A 67 5.41 63.72 -3.62
C LYS A 67 4.25 64.18 -2.73
N ARG A 68 4.68 65.01 -1.76
CA ARG A 68 4.06 66.24 -1.20
C ARG A 68 2.80 66.78 -1.88
N LYS A 69 1.76 67.04 -1.07
CA LYS A 69 1.08 68.35 -0.89
C LYS A 69 0.01 68.29 0.21
N ARG A 70 0.06 69.26 1.13
CA ARG A 70 -1.03 69.95 1.89
C ARG A 70 -2.06 69.06 2.65
N SER A 71 -2.44 69.30 3.90
CA SER A 71 -2.66 70.56 4.61
C SER A 71 -3.21 70.30 6.03
N LEU A 72 -3.06 71.30 6.91
CA LEU A 72 -4.01 71.70 7.97
C LEU A 72 -4.19 70.78 9.21
N SER A 73 -3.53 71.21 10.30
CA SER A 73 -4.17 71.56 11.58
C SER A 73 -5.12 70.53 12.21
N SER A 74 -4.60 69.82 13.21
CA SER A 74 -5.36 69.58 14.45
C SER A 74 -4.38 69.51 15.61
N GLU A 75 -4.45 70.56 16.42
CA GLU A 75 -4.07 70.69 17.83
C GLU A 75 -3.80 69.35 18.54
N GLU A 76 -2.54 68.91 18.61
CA GLU A 76 -2.13 67.94 19.61
C GLU A 76 -1.93 68.70 20.92
N VAL A 77 -2.97 68.66 21.75
CA VAL A 77 -2.91 69.06 23.14
C VAL A 77 -1.87 68.16 23.81
N ASP A 78 -0.69 68.73 24.05
CA ASP A 78 0.32 68.25 24.99
C ASP A 78 -0.35 68.00 26.35
N THR A 79 -0.94 66.82 26.53
CA THR A 79 -1.30 66.33 27.86
C THR A 79 -0.02 65.78 28.47
N LYS A 80 0.80 66.73 28.92
CA LYS A 80 1.87 66.50 29.89
C LYS A 80 1.21 65.84 31.10
N HIS A 81 1.17 64.51 31.13
CA HIS A 81 0.85 63.75 32.32
C HIS A 81 1.93 64.09 33.33
N SER A 82 1.67 65.10 34.15
CA SER A 82 2.39 65.29 35.41
C SER A 82 2.32 63.94 36.11
N SER A 83 3.47 63.27 36.25
CA SER A 83 3.52 62.02 37.00
C SER A 83 3.18 62.39 38.43
N ILE A 84 1.90 62.31 38.78
CA ILE A 84 1.46 62.47 40.16
C ILE A 84 2.26 61.44 40.93
N ARG A 85 3.12 61.91 41.83
CA ARG A 85 4.07 61.07 42.54
C ARG A 85 3.25 60.13 43.42
N MET A 86 3.05 58.91 42.95
CA MET A 86 2.30 57.90 43.66
C MET A 86 3.08 57.47 44.89
N ARG A 87 2.38 57.27 46.01
CA ARG A 87 2.98 56.69 47.21
C ARG A 87 3.46 55.28 46.88
N THR A 88 4.62 54.88 47.38
CA THR A 88 5.26 53.59 47.06
C THR A 88 4.32 52.38 47.21
N TYR A 89 3.47 52.38 48.24
CA TYR A 89 2.45 51.34 48.45
C TYR A 89 1.41 51.28 47.32
N THR A 90 0.90 52.42 46.85
CA THR A 90 -0.13 52.45 45.81
C THR A 90 0.43 52.09 44.45
N ALA A 91 1.69 52.46 44.17
CA ALA A 91 2.39 52.00 42.97
C ALA A 91 2.55 50.47 42.96
N ARG A 92 3.05 49.89 44.06
CA ARG A 92 3.20 48.43 44.19
C ARG A 92 1.88 47.68 44.10
N LYS A 93 0.81 48.19 44.72
CA LYS A 93 -0.51 47.54 44.66
C LYS A 93 -1.05 47.47 43.23
N LYS A 94 -0.92 48.56 42.46
CA LYS A 94 -1.34 48.60 41.05
C LYS A 94 -0.51 47.67 40.17
N GLU A 95 0.79 47.57 40.42
CA GLU A 95 1.68 46.66 39.70
C GLU A 95 1.32 45.19 39.98
N ILE A 96 1.04 44.85 41.25
CA ILE A 96 0.58 43.51 41.62
C ILE A 96 -0.78 43.19 40.97
N GLU A 97 -1.70 44.15 40.96
CA GLU A 97 -3.02 44.01 40.35
C GLU A 97 -2.90 43.78 38.83
N ALA A 98 -2.12 44.60 38.13
CA ALA A 98 -1.86 44.43 36.70
C ALA A 98 -1.21 43.07 36.37
N LEU A 99 -0.19 42.66 37.13
CA LEU A 99 0.46 41.35 36.94
C LEU A 99 -0.50 40.19 37.25
N SER A 100 -1.38 40.34 38.24
CA SER A 100 -2.38 39.32 38.58
C SER A 100 -3.48 39.17 37.52
N GLU A 101 -3.77 40.24 36.78
CA GLU A 101 -4.69 40.22 35.64
C GLU A 101 -4.05 39.60 34.40
N GLU A 102 -2.73 39.73 34.22
CA GLU A 102 -2.01 39.14 33.08
C GLU A 102 -1.81 37.62 33.21
N LEU A 103 -1.63 37.11 34.44
CA LEU A 103 -1.47 35.67 34.71
C LEU A 103 -2.53 34.77 34.03
N PRO A 104 -3.85 34.99 34.19
CA PRO A 104 -4.85 34.13 33.57
C PRO A 104 -4.84 34.21 32.04
N ALA A 105 -4.47 35.36 31.45
CA ALA A 105 -4.34 35.49 30.01
C ALA A 105 -3.15 34.69 29.48
N LEU A 106 -2.02 34.71 30.19
CA LEU A 106 -0.85 33.89 29.88
C LEU A 106 -1.11 32.40 30.08
N GLU A 107 -1.79 32.00 31.15
CA GLU A 107 -2.18 30.61 31.40
C GLU A 107 -3.08 30.07 30.29
N ALA A 108 -4.11 30.84 29.90
CA ALA A 108 -4.98 30.49 28.79
C ALA A 108 -4.21 30.36 27.46
N TYR A 109 -3.23 31.23 27.22
CA TYR A 109 -2.40 31.16 26.03
C TYR A 109 -1.49 29.92 26.03
N VAL A 110 -0.90 29.58 27.17
CA VAL A 110 -0.11 28.35 27.32
C VAL A 110 -0.97 27.11 27.07
N ASP A 111 -2.19 27.08 27.61
CA ASP A 111 -3.09 25.94 27.41
C ASP A 111 -3.57 25.84 25.96
N TYR A 112 -3.85 26.98 25.30
CA TYR A 112 -4.10 27.03 23.86
C TYR A 112 -2.93 26.42 23.06
N LEU A 113 -1.69 26.81 23.35
CA LEU A 113 -0.51 26.28 22.67
C LEU A 113 -0.32 24.78 22.92
N LYS A 114 -0.56 24.30 24.16
CA LYS A 114 -0.53 22.86 24.46
C LYS A 114 -1.56 22.09 23.66
N HIS A 115 -2.80 22.60 23.57
CA HIS A 115 -3.85 21.99 22.77
C HIS A 115 -3.50 21.96 21.27
N GLN A 116 -2.93 23.05 20.75
CA GLN A 116 -2.47 23.12 19.36
C GLN A 116 -1.35 22.10 19.09
N ALA A 117 -0.38 21.98 20.00
CA ALA A 117 0.69 20.99 19.90
C ALA A 117 0.16 19.55 19.95
N ALA A 118 -0.79 19.25 20.84
CA ALA A 118 -1.44 17.95 20.92
C ALA A 118 -2.19 17.59 19.62
N LYS A 119 -2.89 18.56 19.01
CA LYS A 119 -3.60 18.36 17.74
C LYS A 119 -2.63 18.01 16.60
N VAL A 120 -1.53 18.74 16.48
CA VAL A 120 -0.50 18.46 15.46
C VAL A 120 0.11 17.07 15.69
N ASN A 121 0.46 16.74 16.93
CA ASN A 121 1.03 15.43 17.26
C ASN A 121 0.06 14.29 16.94
N ASN A 122 -1.23 14.43 17.26
CA ASN A 122 -2.23 13.40 16.93
C ASN A 122 -2.38 13.24 15.41
N GLN A 123 -2.36 14.33 14.65
CA GLN A 123 -2.41 14.28 13.19
C GLN A 123 -1.18 13.57 12.61
N THR A 124 0.03 13.90 13.08
CA THR A 124 1.27 13.25 12.61
C THR A 124 1.32 11.78 12.97
N ASN A 125 0.87 11.40 14.17
CA ASN A 125 0.78 10.00 14.56
C ASN A 125 -0.24 9.23 13.69
N SER A 126 -1.38 9.86 13.38
CA SER A 126 -2.38 9.25 12.49
C SER A 126 -1.86 9.04 11.07
N THR A 127 -1.15 10.03 10.50
CA THR A 127 -0.58 9.89 9.15
C THR A 127 0.54 8.86 9.11
N GLN A 128 1.42 8.81 10.12
CA GLN A 128 2.46 7.79 10.22
C GLN A 128 1.88 6.38 10.32
N LYS A 129 0.84 6.19 11.15
CA LYS A 129 0.12 4.90 11.23
C LYS A 129 -0.46 4.50 9.88
N GLN A 130 -1.11 5.43 9.18
CA GLN A 130 -1.67 5.17 7.86
C GLN A 130 -0.59 4.84 6.83
N GLN A 131 0.57 5.49 6.88
CA GLN A 131 1.71 5.19 6.02
C GLN A 131 2.24 3.78 6.25
N LEU A 132 2.35 3.35 7.51
CA LEU A 132 2.81 2.01 7.88
C LEU A 132 1.83 0.92 7.44
N VAL A 133 0.52 1.16 7.60
CA VAL A 133 -0.51 0.23 7.08
C VAL A 133 -0.42 0.14 5.56
N ASN A 134 -0.31 1.28 4.87
CA ASN A 134 -0.18 1.29 3.41
C ASN A 134 1.10 0.63 2.91
N SER A 135 2.23 0.77 3.62
CA SER A 135 3.46 0.06 3.25
C SER A 135 3.28 -1.44 3.40
N CYS A 136 2.71 -1.90 4.52
CA CYS A 136 2.39 -3.31 4.74
C CYS A 136 1.48 -3.87 3.64
N LEU A 137 0.42 -3.16 3.26
CA LEU A 137 -0.48 -3.57 2.18
C LEU A 137 0.22 -3.64 0.82
N ARG A 138 1.14 -2.71 0.53
CA ARG A 138 1.93 -2.76 -0.71
C ARG A 138 2.89 -3.93 -0.70
N ASP A 139 3.53 -4.20 0.43
CA ASP A 139 4.45 -5.32 0.58
C ASP A 139 3.71 -6.64 0.40
N THR A 140 2.54 -6.83 1.00
CA THR A 140 1.74 -8.05 0.81
C THR A 140 1.29 -8.22 -0.63
N ALA A 141 0.82 -7.16 -1.29
CA ALA A 141 0.45 -7.18 -2.70
C ALA A 141 1.65 -7.56 -3.59
N HIS A 142 2.84 -7.03 -3.31
CA HIS A 142 4.06 -7.36 -4.03
C HIS A 142 4.46 -8.83 -3.83
N HIS A 143 4.36 -9.35 -2.60
CA HIS A 143 4.61 -10.76 -2.32
C HIS A 143 3.63 -11.68 -3.06
N GLN A 144 2.35 -11.31 -3.12
CA GLN A 144 1.34 -12.04 -3.88
C GLN A 144 1.66 -12.04 -5.39
N GLN A 145 2.05 -10.89 -5.95
CA GLN A 145 2.47 -10.78 -7.35
C GLN A 145 3.69 -11.65 -7.65
N LEU A 146 4.69 -11.67 -6.77
CA LEU A 146 5.85 -12.55 -6.91
C LEU A 146 5.46 -14.04 -6.84
N ALA A 147 4.55 -14.41 -5.92
CA ALA A 147 4.05 -15.77 -5.83
C ALA A 147 3.32 -16.19 -7.11
N LEU A 148 2.46 -15.33 -7.67
CA LEU A 148 1.81 -15.56 -8.95
C LEU A 148 2.83 -15.70 -10.08
N ALA A 149 3.83 -14.81 -10.16
CA ALA A 149 4.90 -14.90 -11.17
C ALA A 149 5.66 -16.23 -11.09
N ARG A 150 5.92 -16.74 -9.88
CA ARG A 150 6.52 -18.08 -9.67
C ARG A 150 5.62 -19.19 -10.20
N VAL A 151 4.32 -19.15 -9.88
CA VAL A 151 3.35 -20.13 -10.38
C VAL A 151 3.29 -20.08 -11.91
N HIS A 152 3.23 -18.89 -12.51
CA HIS A 152 3.26 -18.74 -13.96
C HIS A 152 4.54 -19.29 -14.60
N SER A 153 5.71 -19.05 -13.99
CA SER A 153 6.97 -19.62 -14.46
C SER A 153 6.97 -21.15 -14.40
N ALA A 154 6.52 -21.74 -13.28
CA ALA A 154 6.41 -23.19 -13.13
C ALA A 154 5.42 -23.80 -14.13
N LEU A 155 4.25 -23.18 -14.32
CA LEU A 155 3.26 -23.59 -15.32
C LEU A 155 3.82 -23.47 -16.74
N SER A 156 4.58 -22.42 -17.05
CA SER A 156 5.23 -22.26 -18.35
C SER A 156 6.28 -23.33 -18.62
N ASP A 157 7.11 -23.69 -17.63
CA ASP A 157 8.05 -24.81 -17.78
C ASP A 157 7.29 -26.13 -17.96
N PHE A 158 6.25 -26.37 -17.17
CA PHE A 158 5.40 -27.55 -17.28
C PHE A 158 4.75 -27.68 -18.66
N THR A 159 4.12 -26.63 -19.18
CA THR A 159 3.49 -26.64 -20.50
C THR A 159 4.51 -26.79 -21.63
N SER A 160 5.70 -26.17 -21.51
CA SER A 160 6.78 -26.33 -22.50
C SER A 160 7.29 -27.77 -22.60
N ARG A 161 7.33 -28.50 -21.47
CA ARG A 161 7.69 -29.93 -21.43
C ARG A 161 6.53 -30.81 -21.90
N GLN A 162 5.31 -30.45 -21.52
CA GLN A 162 4.10 -31.21 -21.85
C GLN A 162 3.60 -30.98 -23.28
N GLU A 163 4.07 -29.96 -24.02
CA GLU A 163 3.81 -29.84 -25.46
C GLU A 163 4.29 -31.09 -26.25
N LYS A 164 5.21 -31.88 -25.69
CA LYS A 164 5.60 -33.18 -26.24
C LYS A 164 4.64 -34.33 -25.88
N LEU A 165 3.82 -34.17 -24.84
CA LEU A 165 2.92 -35.17 -24.24
C LEU A 165 1.43 -34.75 -24.27
N ILE A 166 1.04 -33.83 -25.17
CA ILE A 166 -0.35 -33.40 -25.41
C ILE A 166 -1.28 -34.63 -25.54
N PRO A 167 -2.61 -34.54 -25.29
CA PRO A 167 -3.64 -35.60 -25.39
C PRO A 167 -3.67 -36.49 -26.66
N PHE A 168 -2.72 -36.33 -27.57
CA PHE A 168 -2.48 -37.16 -28.73
C PHE A 168 -1.53 -38.33 -28.48
N ASP A 169 -0.93 -38.46 -27.30
CA ASP A 169 -0.12 -39.63 -26.94
C ASP A 169 -1.00 -40.85 -26.63
N ASN A 170 -1.76 -41.27 -27.63
CA ASN A 170 -2.56 -42.49 -27.59
C ASN A 170 -1.69 -43.63 -28.12
N LEU A 171 -1.41 -44.61 -27.27
CA LEU A 171 -0.76 -45.85 -27.68
C LEU A 171 -1.71 -46.63 -28.59
N ILE A 172 -1.52 -46.48 -29.91
CA ILE A 172 -2.29 -47.22 -30.91
C ILE A 172 -1.51 -48.46 -31.34
N HIS A 173 -2.15 -49.64 -31.23
CA HIS A 173 -1.56 -50.86 -31.74
C HIS A 173 -1.88 -51.01 -33.24
N LEU A 174 -0.87 -50.78 -34.09
CA LEU A 174 -1.01 -50.95 -35.53
C LEU A 174 -0.67 -52.37 -35.95
N ARG A 175 -1.60 -53.01 -36.68
CA ARG A 175 -1.38 -54.34 -37.25
C ARG A 175 -0.51 -54.29 -38.51
N LYS A 176 0.14 -55.41 -38.82
CA LYS A 176 1.01 -55.57 -40.02
C LYS A 176 0.23 -55.51 -41.34
N ASP A 177 -1.01 -56.00 -41.35
CA ASP A 177 -1.87 -55.98 -42.54
C ASP A 177 -2.36 -54.56 -42.87
N LYS A 178 -2.29 -54.18 -44.15
CA LYS A 178 -2.62 -52.84 -44.65
C LYS A 178 -4.10 -52.51 -44.45
N ARG A 179 -5.00 -53.48 -44.66
CA ARG A 179 -6.46 -53.26 -44.53
C ARG A 179 -6.86 -53.07 -43.08
N GLN A 180 -6.42 -53.97 -42.20
CA GLN A 180 -6.66 -53.87 -40.76
C GLN A 180 -6.06 -52.58 -40.17
N ARG A 181 -4.86 -52.20 -40.61
CA ARG A 181 -4.22 -50.93 -40.20
C ARG A 181 -5.06 -49.71 -40.57
N LEU A 182 -5.55 -49.64 -41.82
CA LEU A 182 -6.39 -48.53 -42.27
C LEU A 182 -7.69 -48.45 -41.46
N GLN A 183 -8.33 -49.60 -41.21
CA GLN A 183 -9.55 -49.67 -40.42
C GLN A 183 -9.33 -49.16 -38.99
N THR A 184 -8.24 -49.58 -38.33
CA THR A 184 -7.88 -49.09 -36.99
C THR A 184 -7.68 -47.56 -36.99
N LEU A 185 -6.94 -47.02 -37.96
CA LEU A 185 -6.71 -45.58 -38.04
C LEU A 185 -8.01 -44.78 -38.29
N LEU A 186 -8.88 -45.27 -39.19
CA LEU A 186 -10.17 -44.63 -39.45
C LEU A 186 -11.08 -44.66 -38.23
N SER A 187 -11.04 -45.73 -37.43
CA SER A 187 -11.84 -45.83 -36.20
C SER A 187 -11.40 -44.82 -35.12
N ILE A 188 -10.11 -44.48 -35.07
CA ILE A 188 -9.52 -43.61 -34.03
C ILE A 188 -9.60 -42.13 -34.44
N LYS A 189 -9.53 -41.83 -35.74
CA LYS A 189 -9.57 -40.48 -36.31
C LYS A 189 -10.67 -39.57 -35.72
N PRO A 190 -11.96 -39.94 -35.65
CA PRO A 190 -13.00 -39.03 -35.17
C PRO A 190 -12.85 -38.67 -33.69
N ARG A 191 -12.34 -39.60 -32.87
CA ARG A 191 -12.04 -39.35 -31.46
C ARG A 191 -10.90 -38.34 -31.34
N MET A 192 -9.79 -38.56 -32.04
CA MET A 192 -8.64 -37.64 -32.02
C MET A 192 -9.01 -36.24 -32.49
N LEU A 193 -9.82 -36.10 -33.54
CA LEU A 193 -10.26 -34.79 -34.03
C LEU A 193 -11.14 -34.05 -33.02
N ARG A 194 -11.99 -34.78 -32.29
CA ARG A 194 -12.83 -34.20 -31.23
C ARG A 194 -11.99 -33.72 -30.06
N ASP A 195 -11.07 -34.57 -29.59
CA ASP A 195 -10.17 -34.26 -28.49
C ASP A 195 -9.24 -33.09 -28.85
N ALA A 196 -8.74 -33.05 -30.08
CA ALA A 196 -7.95 -31.94 -30.60
C ALA A 196 -8.73 -30.62 -30.60
N ARG A 197 -9.96 -30.63 -31.12
CA ARG A 197 -10.80 -29.42 -31.16
C ARG A 197 -11.11 -28.91 -29.76
N ARG A 198 -11.42 -29.81 -28.82
CA ARG A 198 -11.65 -29.45 -27.42
C ARG A 198 -10.40 -28.85 -26.80
N PHE A 199 -9.25 -29.52 -26.92
CA PHE A 199 -7.98 -29.04 -26.40
C PHE A 199 -7.62 -27.65 -26.94
N MET A 200 -7.76 -27.43 -28.24
CA MET A 200 -7.53 -26.12 -28.84
C MET A 200 -8.48 -25.06 -28.29
N GLY A 201 -9.77 -25.39 -28.15
CA GLY A 201 -10.77 -24.48 -27.56
C GLY A 201 -10.41 -24.06 -26.13
N GLU A 202 -10.06 -25.01 -25.27
CA GLU A 202 -9.63 -24.72 -23.89
C GLU A 202 -8.31 -23.92 -23.86
N ARG A 203 -7.33 -24.28 -24.71
CA ARG A 203 -6.03 -23.60 -24.78
C ARG A 203 -6.17 -22.13 -25.19
N THR A 204 -7.15 -21.80 -26.03
CA THR A 204 -7.37 -20.42 -26.50
C THR A 204 -8.48 -19.70 -25.74
N ALA A 205 -9.15 -20.32 -24.77
CA ALA A 205 -10.33 -19.75 -24.10
C ALA A 205 -10.09 -18.39 -23.44
N PHE A 206 -8.85 -18.13 -23.00
CA PHE A 206 -8.43 -16.89 -22.34
C PHE A 206 -7.31 -16.16 -23.09
N MET A 207 -7.02 -16.55 -24.34
CA MET A 207 -6.14 -15.79 -25.21
C MET A 207 -7.00 -14.73 -25.90
N ASP A 208 -6.85 -13.46 -25.52
CA ASP A 208 -7.52 -12.34 -26.19
C ASP A 208 -7.03 -12.29 -27.64
N LEU A 209 -7.84 -12.85 -28.55
CA LEU A 209 -7.68 -12.71 -29.99
C LEU A 209 -8.53 -11.50 -30.41
N SER A 210 -8.05 -10.30 -30.11
CA SER A 210 -8.56 -9.05 -30.70
C SER A 210 -7.96 -8.81 -32.08
#